data_AF-A0A158M5T6-F1
#
_entry.id   AF-A0A158M5T6-F1
#
_cell.length_a   1.000
_cell.length_b   1.000
_cell.length_c   1.000
_cell.angle_alpha   90.00
_cell.angle_beta   90.00
_cell.angle_gamma   90.00
#
_symmetry.space_group_name_H-M   'P 1'
#
loop_
_entity.id
_entity.type
_entity.pdbx_description
1 polymer ?
#
loop_
_entity_poly.entity_id
_entity_poly.type
_entity_poly.pdbx_seq_one_letter_code
_entity_poly.pdbx_strand_id
1 'polypeptide(L)'
;MPSSSSCQSSDVLDFWRHAGPQRWFARDVAFDREFRERFLEAHFAAARGELFDWEGSADGVLALLVLLDQFPRNAFRGTGHMFATDGLALAVARRAVAHGLDREVDTELRAFIYLPYEHAENIDAQQEGVELMTHLGGETLRFAIIHRDLPPDLVRHRHRAQG
;
A
#
# COMPACT_ATOMS: atom_id res chain seq x y z
N MET A 1 6.33 -26.97 21.78
CA MET A 1 6.59 -25.64 21.18
C MET A 1 5.26 -24.90 21.21
N PRO A 2 5.12 -23.72 21.83
CA PRO A 2 3.93 -22.92 21.58
C PRO A 2 4.00 -22.48 20.12
N SER A 3 3.00 -22.83 19.32
CA SER A 3 2.86 -22.31 17.97
C SER A 3 2.73 -20.79 18.09
N SER A 4 3.76 -20.05 17.67
CA SER A 4 3.59 -18.62 17.41
C SER A 4 2.48 -18.51 16.36
N SER A 5 1.33 -17.94 16.73
CA SER A 5 0.26 -17.70 15.78
C SER A 5 0.81 -16.80 14.67
N SER A 6 0.92 -17.34 13.45
CA SER A 6 1.32 -16.59 12.27
C SER A 6 0.27 -15.50 12.01
N CYS A 7 0.71 -14.26 11.83
CA CYS A 7 -0.16 -13.16 11.41
C CYS A 7 -0.97 -13.58 10.18
N GLN A 8 -2.29 -13.41 10.24
CA GLN A 8 -3.21 -13.65 9.13
C GLN A 8 -3.50 -12.34 8.39
N SER A 9 -3.98 -12.43 7.15
CA SER A 9 -4.39 -11.26 6.37
C SER A 9 -5.46 -10.44 7.09
N SER A 10 -6.40 -11.11 7.77
CA SER A 10 -7.45 -10.45 8.57
C SER A 10 -6.88 -9.58 9.69
N ASP A 11 -5.78 -9.98 10.33
CA ASP A 11 -5.17 -9.18 11.41
C ASP A 11 -4.69 -7.83 10.91
N VAL A 12 -4.12 -7.80 9.70
CA VAL A 12 -3.63 -6.58 9.03
C VAL A 12 -4.80 -5.70 8.63
N LEU A 13 -5.82 -6.28 8.00
CA LEU A 13 -6.98 -5.53 7.54
C LEU A 13 -7.81 -4.96 8.68
N ASP A 14 -8.07 -5.74 9.72
CA ASP A 14 -8.86 -5.28 10.85
C ASP A 14 -8.15 -4.12 11.54
N PHE A 15 -6.82 -4.19 11.68
CA PHE A 15 -6.01 -3.08 12.17
C PHE A 15 -6.13 -1.85 11.27
N TRP A 16 -5.97 -2.02 9.95
CA TRP A 16 -6.02 -0.91 9.00
C TRP A 16 -7.40 -0.25 8.96
N ARG A 17 -8.47 -1.05 8.96
CA ARG A 17 -9.87 -0.58 9.00
C ARG A 17 -10.16 0.17 10.31
N HIS A 18 -9.70 -0.34 11.45
CA HIS A 18 -9.86 0.35 12.75
C HIS A 18 -9.12 1.69 12.81
N ALA A 19 -7.96 1.80 12.16
CA ALA A 19 -7.19 3.04 12.13
C ALA A 19 -7.96 4.16 11.40
N GLY A 20 -8.60 3.81 10.29
CA GLY A 20 -9.47 4.70 9.51
C GLY A 20 -8.75 5.86 8.81
N PRO A 21 -9.50 6.66 8.03
CA PRO A 21 -8.94 7.69 7.14
C PRO A 21 -8.19 8.80 7.88
N GLN A 22 -8.52 9.04 9.15
CA GLN A 22 -7.81 10.02 9.98
C GLN A 22 -6.36 9.63 10.25
N ARG A 23 -6.03 8.33 10.20
CA ARG A 23 -4.68 7.81 10.48
C ARG A 23 -3.94 7.35 9.24
N TRP A 24 -4.62 6.87 8.20
CA TRP A 24 -3.98 6.33 6.98
C TRP A 24 -2.97 7.29 6.36
N PHE A 25 -3.30 8.58 6.30
CA PHE A 25 -2.46 9.60 5.64
C PHE A 25 -1.84 10.61 6.62
N ALA A 26 -2.12 10.48 7.92
CA ALA A 26 -1.57 11.37 8.94
C ALA A 26 -0.20 10.88 9.41
N ARG A 27 0.67 11.84 9.79
CA ARG A 27 1.88 11.52 10.52
C ARG A 27 1.54 11.38 12.00
N ASP A 28 1.49 10.14 12.48
CA ASP A 28 1.27 9.81 13.88
C ASP A 28 2.34 8.84 14.36
N VAL A 29 3.26 9.33 15.19
CA VAL A 29 4.40 8.55 15.70
C VAL A 29 3.96 7.38 16.58
N ALA A 30 2.83 7.50 17.28
CA ALA A 30 2.31 6.41 18.09
C ALA A 30 1.74 5.31 17.20
N PHE A 31 0.98 5.68 16.17
CA PHE A 31 0.47 4.74 15.18
C PHE A 31 1.60 4.07 14.38
N ASP A 32 2.58 4.84 13.90
CA ASP A 32 3.73 4.31 13.16
C ASP A 32 4.50 3.26 14.00
N ARG A 33 4.63 3.50 15.31
CA ARG A 33 5.26 2.53 16.24
C ARG A 33 4.41 1.28 16.42
N GLU A 34 3.12 1.43 16.70
CA GLU A 34 2.20 0.30 16.89
C GLU A 34 2.15 -0.58 15.63
N PHE A 35 2.03 0.07 14.47
CA PHE A 35 1.97 -0.62 13.18
C PHE A 35 3.27 -1.40 12.92
N ARG A 36 4.42 -0.79 13.21
CA ARG A 36 5.73 -1.44 13.11
C ARG A 36 5.85 -2.62 14.08
N GLU A 37 5.58 -2.44 15.36
CA GLU A 37 5.73 -3.48 16.38
C GLU A 37 4.87 -4.71 16.06
N ARG A 38 3.67 -4.49 15.54
CA ARG A 38 2.71 -5.57 15.26
C ARG A 38 2.99 -6.33 13.96
N PHE A 39 3.47 -5.66 12.90
CA PHE A 39 3.52 -6.25 11.56
C PHE A 39 4.91 -6.26 10.89
N LEU A 40 5.99 -5.95 11.62
CA LEU A 40 7.34 -5.98 11.05
C LEU A 40 7.71 -7.36 10.47
N GLU A 41 7.40 -8.44 11.19
CA GLU A 41 7.66 -9.80 10.70
C GLU A 41 6.81 -10.13 9.47
N ALA A 42 5.54 -9.71 9.45
CA ALA A 42 4.63 -9.91 8.33
C ALA A 42 5.09 -9.13 7.08
N HIS A 43 5.55 -7.88 7.25
CA HIS A 43 6.15 -7.10 6.17
C HIS A 43 7.35 -7.84 5.56
N PHE A 44 8.26 -8.35 6.39
CA PHE A 44 9.41 -9.09 5.88
C PHE A 44 9.02 -10.43 5.23
N ALA A 45 8.02 -11.14 5.74
CA ALA A 45 7.49 -12.35 5.12
C ALA A 45 6.86 -12.05 3.75
N ALA A 46 6.05 -10.99 3.65
CA ALA A 46 5.49 -10.51 2.38
C ALA A 46 6.61 -10.14 1.38
N ALA A 47 7.63 -9.41 1.84
CA ALA A 47 8.77 -9.01 1.02
C ALA A 47 9.60 -10.20 0.51
N ARG A 48 9.60 -11.34 1.22
CA ARG A 48 10.21 -12.61 0.79
C ARG A 48 9.29 -13.48 -0.07
N GLY A 49 8.04 -13.07 -0.29
CA GLY A 49 7.04 -13.82 -1.05
C GLY A 49 6.42 -14.99 -0.28
N GLU A 50 6.58 -15.05 1.04
CA GLU A 50 6.07 -16.13 1.88
C GLU A 50 4.55 -16.04 2.12
N LEU A 51 3.92 -14.93 1.74
CA LEU A 51 2.49 -14.65 1.93
C LEU A 51 1.72 -14.52 0.59
N PHE A 52 2.29 -14.98 -0.53
CA PHE A 52 1.63 -14.85 -1.85
C PHE A 52 0.35 -15.69 -1.99
N ASP A 53 0.14 -16.68 -1.11
CA ASP A 53 -1.12 -17.41 -1.02
C ASP A 53 -2.31 -16.48 -0.67
N TRP A 54 -2.05 -15.32 -0.05
CA TRP A 54 -3.08 -14.31 0.24
C TRP A 54 -3.65 -13.66 -1.03
N GLU A 55 -2.98 -13.77 -2.18
CA GLU A 55 -3.51 -13.22 -3.44
C GLU A 55 -4.76 -13.94 -3.95
N GLY A 56 -5.15 -15.06 -3.32
CA GLY A 56 -6.37 -15.79 -3.64
C GLY A 56 -7.68 -15.09 -3.25
N SER A 57 -7.65 -13.93 -2.58
CA SER A 57 -8.84 -13.16 -2.22
C SER A 57 -8.60 -11.65 -2.25
N ALA A 58 -9.67 -10.87 -2.41
CA ALA A 58 -9.62 -9.42 -2.42
C ALA A 58 -9.06 -8.82 -1.12
N ASP A 59 -9.52 -9.35 0.02
CA ASP A 59 -9.02 -8.99 1.35
C ASP A 59 -7.54 -9.36 1.51
N GLY A 60 -7.13 -10.55 1.06
CA GLY A 60 -5.73 -10.98 1.17
C GLY A 60 -4.78 -10.10 0.33
N VAL A 61 -5.18 -9.70 -0.88
CA VAL A 61 -4.40 -8.73 -1.67
C VAL A 61 -4.34 -7.38 -0.97
N LEU A 62 -5.46 -6.86 -0.45
CA LEU A 62 -5.46 -5.59 0.27
C LEU A 62 -4.50 -5.64 1.48
N ALA A 63 -4.46 -6.75 2.22
CA ALA A 63 -3.53 -6.95 3.33
C ALA A 63 -2.06 -6.92 2.86
N LEU A 64 -1.76 -7.61 1.76
CA LEU A 64 -0.43 -7.57 1.15
C LEU A 64 -0.01 -6.15 0.76
N LEU A 65 -0.91 -5.38 0.16
CA LEU A 65 -0.61 -4.00 -0.24
C LEU A 65 -0.45 -3.07 0.96
N VAL A 66 -1.21 -3.28 2.04
CA VAL A 66 -0.95 -2.59 3.31
C VAL A 66 0.46 -2.92 3.83
N LEU A 67 0.91 -4.17 3.76
CA LEU A 67 2.26 -4.56 4.20
C LEU A 67 3.37 -4.12 3.26
N LEU A 68 3.14 -4.03 1.95
CA LEU A 68 4.19 -3.78 0.95
C LEU A 68 4.27 -2.32 0.53
N ASP A 69 3.16 -1.57 0.60
CA ASP A 69 3.07 -0.19 0.15
C ASP A 69 2.90 0.78 1.31
N GLN A 70 1.94 0.54 2.21
CA GLN A 70 1.65 1.47 3.31
C GLN A 70 2.65 1.32 4.47
N PHE A 71 2.91 0.09 4.92
CA PHE A 71 3.80 -0.18 6.05
C PHE A 71 5.19 0.47 5.92
N PRO A 72 5.90 0.39 4.79
CA PRO A 72 7.20 1.05 4.67
C PRO A 72 7.15 2.57 4.85
N ARG A 73 6.06 3.21 4.40
CA ARG A 73 5.85 4.67 4.46
C ARG A 73 5.57 5.14 5.89
N ASN A 74 4.98 4.29 6.72
CA ASN A 74 4.79 4.53 8.16
C ASN A 74 6.02 4.11 8.99
N ALA A 75 6.47 2.87 8.86
CA ALA A 75 7.45 2.24 9.76
C ALA A 75 8.92 2.62 9.49
N PHE A 76 9.24 3.08 8.26
CA PHE A 76 10.60 3.40 7.82
C PHE A 76 10.76 4.83 7.33
N ARG A 77 9.88 5.72 7.81
CA ARG A 77 9.83 7.13 7.44
C ARG A 77 11.22 7.80 7.46
N GLY A 78 11.51 8.57 6.41
CA GLY A 78 12.78 9.29 6.26
C GLY A 78 13.98 8.43 5.84
N THR A 79 13.76 7.17 5.49
CA THR A 79 14.82 6.25 5.03
C THR A 79 14.56 5.73 3.62
N GLY A 80 15.59 5.22 2.95
CA GLY A 80 15.43 4.56 1.65
C GLY A 80 14.55 3.31 1.68
N HIS A 81 14.32 2.71 2.86
CA HIS A 81 13.49 1.51 3.00
C HIS A 81 12.01 1.76 2.71
N MET A 82 11.56 3.03 2.71
CA MET A 82 10.18 3.39 2.31
C MET A 82 9.82 2.90 0.90
N PHE A 83 10.81 2.74 0.03
CA PHE A 83 10.61 2.44 -1.40
C PHE A 83 11.03 1.01 -1.76
N ALA A 84 11.57 0.25 -0.81
CA ALA A 84 12.24 -1.02 -1.08
C ALA A 84 11.30 -2.10 -1.63
N THR A 85 10.01 -2.01 -1.30
CA THR A 85 8.98 -2.97 -1.71
C THR A 85 8.00 -2.43 -2.75
N ASP A 86 8.18 -1.20 -3.24
CA ASP A 86 7.25 -0.55 -4.18
C ASP A 86 7.07 -1.36 -5.48
N GLY A 87 8.16 -1.90 -6.03
CA GLY A 87 8.10 -2.74 -7.23
C GLY A 87 7.30 -4.03 -7.01
N LEU A 88 7.39 -4.63 -5.81
CA LEU A 88 6.62 -5.82 -5.46
C LEU A 88 5.14 -5.47 -5.23
N ALA A 89 4.87 -4.35 -4.54
CA ALA A 89 3.51 -3.85 -4.35
C ALA A 89 2.80 -3.60 -5.69
N LEU A 90 3.48 -2.97 -6.65
CA LEU A 90 2.94 -2.74 -7.99
C LEU A 90 2.63 -4.07 -8.71
N ALA A 91 3.48 -5.08 -8.58
CA ALA A 91 3.26 -6.38 -9.18
C ALA A 91 2.02 -7.09 -8.60
N VAL A 92 1.82 -7.02 -7.28
CA VAL A 92 0.63 -7.54 -6.60
C VAL A 92 -0.63 -6.78 -7.04
N ALA A 93 -0.57 -5.44 -7.07
CA ALA A 93 -1.68 -4.59 -7.48
C ALA A 93 -2.14 -4.88 -8.92
N ARG A 94 -1.20 -5.06 -9.86
CA ARG A 94 -1.50 -5.44 -11.24
C ARG A 94 -2.21 -6.78 -11.36
N ARG A 95 -1.79 -7.79 -10.58
CA ARG A 95 -2.48 -9.09 -10.55
C ARG A 95 -3.88 -8.96 -9.97
N ALA A 96 -4.07 -8.23 -8.88
CA ALA A 96 -5.40 -7.99 -8.31
C ALA A 96 -6.36 -7.35 -9.32
N VAL A 97 -5.93 -6.30 -10.01
CA VAL A 97 -6.74 -5.62 -11.04
C VAL A 97 -7.04 -6.57 -12.21
N ALA A 98 -6.06 -7.33 -12.67
CA ALA A 98 -6.24 -8.30 -13.75
C ALA A 98 -7.26 -9.40 -13.39
N HIS A 99 -7.31 -9.80 -12.12
CA HIS A 99 -8.29 -10.76 -11.59
C HIS A 99 -9.62 -10.12 -11.17
N GLY A 100 -9.74 -8.79 -11.21
CA GLY A 100 -10.94 -8.06 -10.79
C GLY A 100 -11.18 -8.01 -9.28
N LEU A 101 -10.20 -8.44 -8.48
CA LEU A 101 -10.28 -8.46 -7.01
C LEU A 101 -10.41 -7.05 -6.43
N ASP A 102 -9.92 -6.03 -7.14
CA ASP A 102 -10.04 -4.63 -6.76
C ASP A 102 -11.51 -4.18 -6.63
N ARG A 103 -12.39 -4.73 -7.48
CA ARG A 103 -13.82 -4.40 -7.50
C ARG A 103 -14.61 -5.09 -6.39
N GLU A 104 -14.03 -6.09 -5.73
CA GLU A 104 -14.62 -6.79 -4.58
C GLU A 104 -14.34 -6.07 -3.24
N VAL A 105 -13.38 -5.14 -3.23
CA VAL A 105 -13.07 -4.31 -2.06
C VAL A 105 -13.98 -3.09 -2.00
N ASP A 106 -14.35 -2.70 -0.77
CA ASP A 106 -15.07 -1.45 -0.48
C ASP A 106 -14.39 -0.24 -1.12
N THR A 107 -15.19 0.67 -1.68
CA THR A 107 -14.69 1.83 -2.44
C THR A 107 -13.67 2.67 -1.65
N GLU A 108 -13.85 2.84 -0.34
CA GLU A 108 -12.92 3.59 0.52
C GLU A 108 -11.54 2.96 0.61
N LEU A 109 -11.46 1.62 0.58
CA LEU A 109 -10.21 0.87 0.68
C LEU A 109 -9.61 0.56 -0.70
N ARG A 110 -10.41 0.62 -1.76
CA ARG A 110 -9.97 0.33 -3.13
C ARG A 110 -8.81 1.21 -3.58
N ALA A 111 -8.71 2.44 -3.08
CA ALA A 111 -7.58 3.32 -3.35
C ALA A 111 -6.23 2.69 -2.98
N PHE A 112 -6.15 1.88 -1.91
CA PHE A 112 -4.92 1.19 -1.51
C PHE A 112 -4.48 0.12 -2.50
N ILE A 113 -5.37 -0.36 -3.37
CA ILE A 113 -5.00 -1.24 -4.48
C ILE A 113 -4.34 -0.45 -5.62
N TYR A 114 -4.69 0.83 -5.76
CA TYR A 114 -4.24 1.68 -6.86
C TYR A 114 -3.04 2.57 -6.49
N LEU A 115 -2.80 2.85 -5.20
CA LEU A 115 -1.66 3.64 -4.73
C LEU A 115 -0.28 3.11 -5.21
N PRO A 116 -0.02 1.79 -5.32
CA PRO A 116 1.25 1.31 -5.87
C PRO A 116 1.56 1.81 -7.30
N TYR A 117 0.54 2.11 -8.10
CA TYR A 117 0.69 2.72 -9.43
C TYR A 117 1.15 4.18 -9.35
N GLU A 118 0.60 4.92 -8.39
CA GLU A 118 0.99 6.31 -8.10
C GLU A 118 2.44 6.41 -7.62
N HIS A 119 2.87 5.44 -6.80
CA HIS A 119 4.21 5.35 -6.23
C HIS A 119 5.27 4.82 -7.19
N ALA A 120 4.88 4.28 -8.35
CA ALA A 120 5.82 3.74 -9.31
C ALA A 120 6.71 4.86 -9.91
N GLU A 121 8.01 4.59 -10.06
CA GLU A 121 8.92 5.46 -10.82
C GLU A 121 8.75 5.31 -12.36
N ASN A 122 7.64 4.73 -12.82
CA ASN A 122 7.33 4.49 -14.22
C ASN A 122 6.06 5.26 -14.62
N ILE A 123 6.19 6.13 -15.63
CA ILE A 123 5.09 6.94 -16.15
C ILE A 123 3.93 6.10 -16.69
N ASP A 124 4.20 4.95 -17.31
CA ASP A 124 3.15 4.07 -17.85
C ASP A 124 2.30 3.50 -16.72
N ALA A 125 2.94 3.10 -15.61
CA ALA A 125 2.23 2.64 -14.42
C ALA A 125 1.42 3.78 -13.79
N GLN A 126 1.94 5.01 -13.76
CA GLN A 126 1.20 6.16 -13.25
C GLN A 126 -0.02 6.51 -14.13
N GLN A 127 0.09 6.34 -15.45
CA GLN A 127 -1.05 6.50 -16.37
C GLN A 127 -2.13 5.44 -16.11
N GLU A 128 -1.75 4.17 -16.00
CA GLU A 128 -2.64 3.07 -15.58
C GLU A 128 -3.35 3.41 -14.25
N GLY A 129 -2.58 3.92 -13.27
CA GLY A 129 -3.10 4.33 -11.97
C GLY A 129 -4.15 5.43 -12.07
N VAL A 130 -3.93 6.46 -12.90
CA VAL A 130 -4.90 7.54 -13.12
C VAL A 130 -6.20 7.01 -13.74
N GLU A 131 -6.10 6.09 -14.70
CA GLU A 131 -7.29 5.46 -15.30
C GLU A 131 -8.11 4.71 -14.24
N LEU A 132 -7.44 3.91 -13.40
CA LEU A 132 -8.09 3.19 -12.28
C LEU A 132 -8.73 4.15 -11.27
N MET A 133 -8.01 5.19 -10.87
CA MET A 133 -8.48 6.20 -9.91
C MET A 133 -9.64 7.05 -10.44
N THR A 134 -9.85 7.10 -11.77
CA THR A 134 -10.98 7.82 -12.38
C THR A 134 -12.33 7.27 -11.91
N HIS A 135 -12.40 5.96 -11.63
CA HIS A 135 -13.60 5.33 -11.08
C HIS A 135 -13.90 5.71 -9.62
N LEU A 136 -12.90 6.21 -8.88
CA LEU A 136 -13.07 6.69 -7.50
C LEU A 136 -13.35 8.19 -7.44
N GLY A 137 -12.77 8.96 -8.37
CA GLY A 137 -12.95 10.40 -8.46
C GLY A 137 -12.39 11.15 -7.25
N GLY A 138 -12.93 12.35 -7.01
CA GLY A 138 -12.65 13.15 -5.81
C GLY A 138 -11.17 13.52 -5.63
N GLU A 139 -10.74 13.56 -4.36
CA GLU A 139 -9.35 13.89 -4.02
C GLU A 139 -8.37 12.81 -4.47
N THR A 140 -8.76 11.54 -4.46
CA THR A 140 -7.89 10.43 -4.86
C THR A 140 -7.46 10.55 -6.32
N LEU A 141 -8.40 10.81 -7.24
CA LEU A 141 -8.07 11.09 -8.65
C LEU A 141 -7.18 12.33 -8.79
N ARG A 142 -7.50 13.39 -8.04
CA ARG A 142 -6.71 14.64 -8.08
C ARG A 142 -5.26 14.39 -7.68
N PHE A 143 -5.00 13.61 -6.63
CA PHE A 143 -3.64 13.29 -6.19
C PHE A 143 -2.89 12.41 -7.20
N ALA A 144 -3.56 11.40 -7.78
CA ALA A 144 -2.96 10.57 -8.82
C ALA A 144 -2.52 11.38 -10.05
N ILE A 145 -3.36 12.33 -10.51
CA ILE A 145 -3.00 13.24 -11.62
C ILE A 145 -1.79 14.10 -11.25
N ILE A 146 -1.78 14.66 -10.03
CA ILE A 146 -0.66 15.47 -9.57
C ILE A 146 0.64 14.64 -9.55
N HIS A 147 0.62 13.40 -9.05
CA HIS A 147 1.83 12.56 -9.02
C HIS A 147 2.34 12.21 -10.42
N ARG A 148 1.45 11.88 -11.36
CA ARG A 148 1.82 11.62 -12.76
C ARG A 148 2.47 12.83 -13.43
N ASP A 149 1.98 14.03 -13.14
CA ASP A 149 2.43 15.26 -13.81
C ASP A 149 3.71 15.86 -13.17
N LEU A 150 4.17 15.31 -12.04
CA LEU A 150 5.40 15.75 -11.39
C LEU A 150 6.63 15.13 -12.07
N PRO A 151 7.74 15.89 -12.22
CA PRO A 151 9.02 15.31 -12.61
C PRO A 151 9.44 14.19 -11.64
N PRO A 152 10.06 13.08 -12.11
CA PRO A 152 10.42 11.95 -11.25
C PRO A 152 11.25 12.33 -10.02
N ASP A 153 12.15 13.30 -10.14
CA ASP A 153 12.96 13.80 -9.02
C ASP A 153 12.13 14.53 -7.96
N LEU A 154 11.06 15.20 -8.37
CA LEU A 154 10.15 15.90 -7.47
C LEU A 154 9.15 14.93 -6.82
N VAL A 155 8.75 13.86 -7.51
CA VAL A 155 8.00 12.74 -6.92
C VAL A 155 8.81 12.12 -5.77
N ARG A 156 10.07 11.74 -6.05
CA ARG A 156 11.00 11.23 -5.02
C ARG A 156 11.17 12.21 -3.86
N HIS A 157 11.38 13.48 -4.15
CA HIS A 157 11.55 14.51 -3.12
C HIS A 157 10.27 14.69 -2.29
N ARG A 158 9.07 14.67 -2.90
CA ARG A 158 7.80 14.81 -2.19
C ARG A 158 7.54 13.63 -1.26
N HIS A 159 7.79 12.40 -1.71
CA HIS A 159 7.67 11.23 -0.83
C HIS A 159 8.70 11.26 0.32
N ARG A 160 9.91 11.79 0.09
CA ARG A 160 10.93 12.00 1.15
C ARG A 160 10.58 13.15 2.10
N ALA A 161 10.01 14.25 1.59
CA ALA A 161 9.65 15.45 2.36
C ALA A 161 8.35 15.29 3.14
N GLN A 162 7.54 14.28 2.81
CA GLN A 162 6.50 13.77 3.70
C GLN A 162 7.09 12.92 4.87
N GLY A 163 8.40 12.67 4.89
CA GLY A 163 9.14 11.95 5.95
C GLY A 163 9.39 12.73 7.24
#